data_AF-A1BQH5-F1
#
_entry.id   AF-A1BQH5-F1
#
_cell.length_a   1.000
_cell.length_b   1.000
_cell.length_c   1.000
_cell.angle_alpha   90.00
_cell.angle_beta   90.00
_cell.angle_gamma   90.00
#
_symmetry.space_group_name_H-M   'P 1'
#
loop_
_entity.id
_entity.type
_entity.pdbx_description
1 polymer ?
#
loop_
_entity_poly.entity_id
_entity_poly.type
_entity_poly.pdbx_seq_one_letter_code
_entity_poly.pdbx_strand_id
1 'polypeptide(L)' 'AMQKMAHPEGEYATARAASAAGTIMTLSSWATSSVEEVASTGPGIRFFQLYVYKDRNVVAQLVRRAEKAGFKAM' A
#
# COMPACT_ATOMS: atom_id res chain seq x y z
N ALA A 1 -7.56 4.01 5.79
CA ALA A 1 -7.21 5.05 4.78
C ALA A 1 -6.49 6.19 5.49
N MET A 2 -5.76 7.03 4.74
CA MET A 2 -5.22 8.33 5.18
C MET A 2 -4.47 8.35 6.54
N GLN A 3 -3.47 7.48 6.72
CA GLN A 3 -2.80 7.35 8.03
C GLN A 3 -1.96 8.58 8.41
N LYS A 4 -1.57 9.43 7.45
CA LYS A 4 -0.88 10.70 7.75
C LYS A 4 -1.72 11.71 8.54
N MET A 5 -3.04 11.50 8.61
CA MET A 5 -3.90 12.28 9.51
C MET A 5 -3.71 11.90 10.98
N ALA A 6 -3.28 10.66 11.26
CA ALA A 6 -3.06 10.18 12.62
C ALA A 6 -1.61 10.42 13.09
N HIS A 7 -0.63 10.26 12.20
CA HIS A 7 0.78 10.47 12.51
C HIS A 7 1.54 10.90 11.25
N PRO A 8 2.51 11.84 11.30
CA PRO A 8 3.20 12.33 10.10
C PRO A 8 3.83 11.26 9.21
N GLU A 9 4.31 10.17 9.81
CA GLU A 9 4.88 9.04 9.06
C GLU A 9 3.82 8.14 8.40
N GLY A 10 2.58 8.13 8.90
CA GLY A 10 1.45 7.36 8.36
C GLY A 10 1.81 5.93 7.96
N GLU A 11 1.57 5.61 6.69
CA GLU A 11 1.78 4.27 6.13
C GLU A 11 3.24 3.81 6.14
N TYR A 12 4.23 4.71 6.21
CA TYR A 12 5.64 4.32 6.35
C TYR A 12 5.89 3.62 7.68
N ALA A 13 5.35 4.17 8.77
CA ALA A 13 5.48 3.59 10.10
C ALA A 13 4.78 2.24 10.18
N THR A 14 3.56 2.14 9.65
CA THR A 14 2.80 0.88 9.60
C THR A 14 3.52 -0.18 8.77
N ALA A 15 4.09 0.19 7.62
CA ALA A 15 4.81 -0.74 6.75
C ALA A 15 6.06 -1.31 7.44
N ARG A 16 6.87 -0.45 8.07
CA ARG A 16 8.05 -0.90 8.83
C ARG A 16 7.66 -1.78 10.01
N ALA A 17 6.61 -1.41 10.74
CA ALA A 17 6.12 -2.17 11.88
C ALA A 17 5.62 -3.57 11.46
N ALA A 18 4.85 -3.67 10.38
CA ALA A 18 4.36 -4.94 9.87
C ALA A 18 5.51 -5.86 9.42
N SER A 19 6.49 -5.32 8.71
CA SER A 19 7.69 -6.05 8.32
C SER A 19 8.49 -6.55 9.53
N ALA A 20 8.72 -5.69 10.53
CA ALA A 20 9.44 -6.07 11.75
C ALA A 20 8.69 -7.12 12.58
N ALA A 21 7.36 -7.07 12.59
CA ALA A 21 6.51 -8.06 13.24
C ALA A 21 6.34 -9.36 12.43
N GLY A 22 6.91 -9.44 11.22
CA GLY A 22 6.79 -10.62 10.36
C GLY A 22 5.37 -10.90 9.87
N THR A 23 4.52 -9.86 9.76
CA THR A 23 3.12 -9.99 9.35
C THR A 23 2.81 -9.22 8.06
N ILE A 24 1.59 -9.42 7.56
CA ILE A 24 1.10 -8.80 6.33
C ILE A 24 0.55 -7.41 6.64
N MET A 25 0.89 -6.43 5.80
CA MET A 25 0.23 -5.13 5.76
C MET A 25 -0.74 -5.07 4.58
N THR A 26 -1.97 -4.63 4.79
CA THR A 26 -2.88 -4.24 3.70
C THR A 26 -2.91 -2.73 3.55
N LEU A 27 -2.50 -2.21 2.38
CA LEU A 27 -2.54 -0.80 2.04
C LEU A 27 -3.87 -0.46 1.37
N SER A 28 -4.53 0.61 1.81
CA SER A 28 -5.77 1.08 1.19
C SER A 28 -5.51 1.85 -0.10
N SER A 29 -6.40 1.72 -1.08
CA SER A 29 -6.41 2.59 -2.27
C SER A 29 -6.61 4.08 -1.96
N TRP A 30 -7.02 4.42 -0.74
CA TRP A 30 -7.12 5.79 -0.21
C TRP A 30 -6.02 6.09 0.83
N ALA A 31 -4.86 5.46 0.71
CA ALA A 31 -3.70 5.78 1.54
C ALA A 31 -3.13 7.17 1.23
N THR A 32 -2.46 7.75 2.21
CA THR A 32 -1.70 9.02 2.08
C THR A 32 -0.26 8.84 1.62
N SER A 33 0.08 7.61 1.25
CA SER A 33 1.35 7.22 0.64
C SER A 33 1.09 6.26 -0.50
N SER A 34 1.88 6.36 -1.56
CA SER A 34 1.79 5.49 -2.72
C SER A 34 2.27 4.06 -2.43
N VAL A 35 1.94 3.11 -3.31
CA VAL A 35 2.45 1.73 -3.22
C VAL A 35 3.98 1.69 -3.31
N GLU A 36 4.60 2.58 -4.09
CA GLU A 36 6.06 2.66 -4.23
C GLU A 36 6.72 3.26 -2.99
N GLU A 37 6.11 4.29 -2.38
CA GLU A 37 6.56 4.87 -1.12
C GLU A 37 6.50 3.85 0.02
N VAL A 38 5.44 3.05 0.07
CA VAL A 38 5.30 1.99 1.06
C VAL A 38 6.30 0.85 0.80
N ALA A 39 6.53 0.47 -0.46
CA ALA A 39 7.51 -0.55 -0.82
C ALA A 39 8.96 -0.12 -0.50
N SER A 40 9.28 1.17 -0.63
CA SER A 40 10.63 1.69 -0.33
C SER A 40 11.01 1.59 1.16
N THR A 41 10.05 1.35 2.05
CA THR A 41 10.32 1.13 3.49
C THR A 41 11.10 -0.14 3.79
N GLY A 42 11.21 -1.06 2.82
CA GLY A 42 11.98 -2.29 2.93
C GLY A 42 11.19 -3.55 2.54
N PRO A 43 11.80 -4.74 2.68
CA PRO A 43 11.13 -6.00 2.39
C PRO A 43 9.94 -6.24 3.33
N GLY A 44 8.90 -6.93 2.83
CA GLY A 44 7.69 -7.25 3.60
C GLY A 44 6.57 -7.75 2.69
N ILE A 45 5.69 -8.59 3.23
CA ILE A 45 4.50 -9.07 2.50
C ILE A 45 3.41 -8.00 2.63
N ARG A 46 2.92 -7.52 1.49
CA ARG A 46 1.92 -6.45 1.44
C ARG A 46 0.80 -6.77 0.47
N PHE A 47 -0.43 -6.47 0.86
CA PHE A 47 -1.64 -6.55 0.03
C PHE A 47 -2.16 -5.16 -0.27
N PHE A 48 -2.84 -4.99 -1.41
CA PHE A 48 -3.34 -3.70 -1.85
C PHE A 48 -4.86 -3.70 -1.96
N GLN A 49 -5.54 -3.18 -0.95
CA GLN A 49 -6.99 -3.07 -0.94
C GLN A 49 -7.45 -2.05 -1.99
N LEU A 50 -8.14 -2.55 -3.01
CA LEU A 50 -8.63 -1.81 -4.17
C LEU A 50 -10.15 -1.61 -4.11
N TYR A 51 -10.63 -0.48 -4.64
CA TYR A 51 -12.00 -0.34 -5.13
C TYR A 51 -12.03 -0.39 -6.66
N VAL A 52 -13.02 -1.07 -7.23
CA VAL A 52 -13.23 -1.10 -8.68
C VAL A 52 -13.95 0.19 -9.12
N TYR A 53 -13.18 1.25 -9.34
CA TYR A 53 -13.70 2.54 -9.81
C TYR A 53 -14.35 2.44 -11.20
N LYS A 54 -15.30 3.35 -11.49
CA LYS A 54 -15.99 3.43 -12.79
C LYS A 54 -15.01 3.44 -13.96
N ASP A 55 -13.94 4.22 -13.84
CA ASP A 55 -12.83 4.18 -14.79
C ASP A 55 -11.94 2.95 -14.57
N ARG A 56 -12.05 1.97 -15.48
CA ARG A 56 -11.27 0.73 -15.43
C ARG A 56 -9.80 0.94 -15.79
N ASN A 57 -9.45 2.01 -16.50
CA ASN A 57 -8.04 2.33 -16.79
C ASN A 57 -7.33 2.73 -15.50
N VAL A 58 -7.98 3.50 -14.62
CA VAL A 58 -7.45 3.84 -13.30
C VAL A 58 -7.24 2.58 -12.46
N VAL A 59 -8.21 1.67 -12.43
CA VAL A 59 -8.08 0.38 -11.73
C VAL A 59 -6.90 -0.42 -12.26
N ALA A 60 -6.78 -0.56 -13.59
CA ALA A 60 -5.68 -1.28 -14.22
C ALA A 60 -4.32 -0.62 -13.97
N GLN A 61 -4.25 0.71 -13.88
CA GLN A 61 -3.03 1.43 -13.50
C GLN A 61 -2.66 1.17 -12.04
N LEU A 62 -3.62 1.20 -11.11
CA LEU A 62 -3.39 0.93 -9.70
C LEU A 62 -2.88 -0.50 -9.46
N VAL A 63 -3.51 -1.50 -10.09
CA VAL A 63 -3.08 -2.90 -10.00
C VAL A 63 -1.64 -3.05 -10.52
N ARG A 64 -1.35 -2.53 -11.72
CA ARG A 64 0.01 -2.61 -12.30
C ARG A 64 1.07 -1.91 -11.44
N ARG A 65 0.73 -0.80 -10.78
CA ARG A 65 1.64 -0.13 -9.85
C ARG A 65 1.88 -0.98 -8.61
N ALA A 66 0.83 -1.55 -8.02
CA ALA A 66 0.95 -2.42 -6.85
C ALA A 66 1.78 -3.69 -7.14
N GLU A 67 1.54 -4.35 -8.29
CA GLU A 67 2.33 -5.50 -8.74
C GLU A 67 3.80 -5.15 -8.92
N LYS A 68 4.11 -4.03 -9.60
CA LYS A 68 5.48 -3.54 -9.79
C LYS A 68 6.17 -3.19 -8.47
N ALA A 69 5.41 -2.69 -7.49
CA ALA A 69 5.88 -2.42 -6.14
C ALA A 69 6.04 -3.70 -5.28
N GLY A 70 5.74 -4.88 -5.83
CA GLY A 70 5.95 -6.17 -5.18
C GLY A 70 4.83 -6.63 -4.26
N PHE A 71 3.66 -5.99 -4.30
CA PHE A 71 2.48 -6.42 -3.55
C PHE A 71 2.01 -7.81 -4.02
N LYS A 72 1.51 -8.61 -3.09
CA LYS A 72 1.28 -10.05 -3.28
C LYS A 72 -0.19 -10.43 -3.46
N ALA A 73 -1.11 -9.52 -3.19
CA ALA A 73 -2.54 -9.68 -3.44
C ALA A 73 -3.23 -8.31 -3.57
N MET A 74 -4.44 -8.32 -4.14
CA MET A 74 -5.34 -7.16 -4.30
C MET A 74 -6.62 -7.38 -3.51
#